data_AF-A0A357AA89-F1
#
_entry.id   AF-A0A357AA89-F1
#
_cell.length_a   1.000
_cell.length_b   1.000
_cell.length_c   1.000
_cell.angle_alpha   90.00
_cell.angle_beta   90.00
_cell.angle_gamma   90.00
#
_symmetry.space_group_name_H-M   'P 1'
#
loop_
_entity.id
_entity.type
_entity.pdbx_description
1 polymer ?
#
loop_
_entity_poly.entity_id
_entity_poly.type
_entity_poly.pdbx_seq_one_letter_code
_entity_poly.pdbx_strand_id
1 'polypeptide(L)'
;MGQKLGAIWEDKKAIIEVTGNLGKQPAIPLFVMAQIGDIAPIQLAFAWIKKINTALILGQTNFFIEFDVYFYRSKMEFEVNPKSLI
;
A
#
# COMPACT_ATOMS: atom_id res chain seq x y z
N MET A 1 3.81 -10.98 1.50
CA MET A 1 3.52 -10.22 0.26
C MET A 1 4.79 -9.73 -0.41
N GLY A 2 5.71 -9.01 0.26
CA GLY A 2 6.97 -8.58 -0.38
C GLY A 2 7.76 -9.70 -1.08
N GLN A 3 7.90 -10.88 -0.46
CA GLN A 3 8.50 -12.06 -1.11
C GLN A 3 7.79 -12.50 -2.39
N LYS A 4 6.45 -12.42 -2.44
CA LYS A 4 5.67 -12.75 -3.66
C LYS A 4 5.91 -11.74 -4.78
N LEU A 5 6.43 -10.56 -4.45
CA LEU A 5 6.81 -9.49 -5.37
C LEU A 5 8.33 -9.52 -5.66
N GLY A 6 9.04 -10.59 -5.27
CA GLY A 6 10.48 -10.75 -5.49
C GLY A 6 11.38 -10.05 -4.48
N ALA A 7 10.82 -9.41 -3.44
CA ALA A 7 11.61 -8.73 -2.42
C ALA A 7 12.16 -9.70 -1.36
N ILE A 8 13.39 -9.44 -0.92
CA ILE A 8 14.06 -10.22 0.14
C ILE A 8 13.91 -9.48 1.47
N TRP A 9 13.53 -10.20 2.51
CA TRP A 9 13.46 -9.64 3.85
C TRP A 9 14.86 -9.61 4.49
N GLU A 10 15.31 -8.44 4.90
CA GLU A 10 16.55 -8.25 5.67
C GLU A 10 16.23 -7.41 6.91
N ASP A 11 16.39 -7.98 8.11
CA ASP A 11 15.97 -7.31 9.36
C ASP A 11 16.65 -5.93 9.54
N LYS A 12 17.89 -5.75 9.05
CA LYS A 12 18.61 -4.46 9.07
C LYS A 12 17.97 -3.34 8.23
N LYS A 13 17.08 -3.68 7.29
CA LYS A 13 16.38 -2.72 6.41
C LYS A 13 15.02 -2.30 7.00
N ALA A 14 14.61 -2.87 8.13
CA ALA A 14 13.32 -2.59 8.74
C ALA A 14 13.37 -1.28 9.56
N ILE A 15 13.55 -0.17 8.86
CA ILE A 15 13.89 1.15 9.43
C ILE A 15 12.69 2.06 9.69
N ILE A 16 11.49 1.68 9.24
CA ILE A 16 10.27 2.47 9.46
C ILE A 16 9.39 1.82 10.53
N GLU A 17 8.76 2.63 11.37
CA GLU A 17 7.73 2.18 12.33
C GLU A 17 6.34 2.38 11.71
N VAL A 18 5.57 1.31 11.62
CA VAL A 18 4.16 1.41 11.24
C VAL A 18 3.35 1.97 12.43
N THR A 19 2.26 2.68 12.15
CA THR A 19 1.36 3.25 13.16
C THR A 19 -0.09 2.83 12.90
N GLY A 20 -1.02 3.28 13.75
CA GLY A 20 -2.44 2.92 13.65
C GLY A 20 -2.72 1.46 14.04
N ASN A 21 -3.63 0.80 13.30
CA ASN A 21 -4.15 -0.53 13.63
C ASN A 21 -3.12 -1.68 13.59
N LEU A 22 -1.94 -1.44 13.02
CA LEU A 22 -0.86 -2.42 12.99
C LEU A 22 0.08 -2.31 14.21
N GLY A 23 -0.06 -1.27 15.03
CA GLY A 23 0.84 -0.98 16.14
C GLY A 23 2.26 -0.63 15.68
N LYS A 24 3.17 -0.43 16.64
CA LYS A 24 4.59 -0.11 16.38
C LYS A 24 5.37 -1.35 15.97
N GLN A 25 5.24 -1.75 14.71
CA GLN A 25 6.04 -2.83 14.13
C GLN A 25 7.13 -2.29 13.20
N PRO A 26 8.33 -2.89 13.21
CA PRO A 26 9.34 -2.54 12.23
C PRO A 26 8.91 -3.01 10.84
N ALA A 27 9.14 -2.17 9.84
CA ALA A 27 8.84 -2.47 8.45
C ALA A 27 9.97 -2.04 7.51
N ILE A 28 10.09 -2.76 6.40
CA ILE A 28 10.96 -2.41 5.29
C ILE A 28 10.16 -1.55 4.30
N PRO A 29 10.64 -0.38 3.87
CA PRO A 29 10.02 0.35 2.78
C PRO A 29 10.16 -0.48 1.49
N LEU A 30 9.03 -0.75 0.84
CA LEU A 30 8.94 -1.53 -0.38
C LEU A 30 8.27 -0.71 -1.47
N PHE A 31 9.02 -0.39 -2.53
CA PHE A 31 8.50 0.33 -3.69
C PHE A 31 8.16 -0.66 -4.80
N VAL A 32 6.97 -0.52 -5.38
CA VAL A 32 6.47 -1.41 -6.43
C VAL A 32 5.82 -0.59 -7.54
N MET A 33 6.04 -0.98 -8.79
CA MET A 33 5.21 -0.51 -9.90
C MET A 33 3.90 -1.29 -9.87
N ALA A 34 2.79 -0.59 -9.67
CA ALA A 34 1.46 -1.18 -9.59
C ALA A 34 0.60 -0.70 -10.76
N GLN A 35 -0.16 -1.62 -11.32
CA GLN A 35 -1.20 -1.38 -12.31
C GLN A 35 -2.56 -1.56 -11.61
N ILE A 36 -3.42 -0.54 -11.65
CA ILE A 36 -4.75 -0.58 -11.03
C ILE A 36 -5.79 -0.44 -12.14
N GLY A 37 -6.49 -1.53 -12.46
CA GLY A 37 -7.39 -1.57 -13.62
C GLY A 37 -6.65 -1.12 -14.88
N ASP A 38 -7.21 -0.14 -15.58
CA ASP A 38 -6.65 0.45 -16.81
C ASP A 38 -5.86 1.75 -16.57
N ILE A 39 -5.62 2.14 -15.32
CA ILE A 39 -4.85 3.35 -14.99
C ILE A 39 -3.37 3.11 -15.22
N ALA A 40 -2.67 4.01 -15.90
CA ALA A 40 -1.25 3.86 -16.20
C ALA A 40 -0.41 3.45 -14.96
N PRO A 41 0.60 2.56 -15.12
CA PRO A 41 1.36 2.06 -13.98
C PRO A 41 2.00 3.18 -13.16
N ILE A 42 1.90 3.11 -11.85
CA ILE A 42 2.49 4.09 -10.93
C ILE A 42 3.32 3.41 -9.84
N GLN A 43 4.34 4.11 -9.35
CA GLN A 43 5.13 3.64 -8.23
C GLN A 43 4.39 3.87 -6.91
N LEU A 44 4.19 2.80 -6.14
CA LEU A 44 3.62 2.85 -4.80
C LEU A 44 4.64 2.41 -3.77
N ALA A 45 4.69 3.13 -2.64
CA ALA A 45 5.43 2.76 -1.44
C ALA A 45 4.57 1.98 -0.43
N PHE A 46 5.09 0.87 0.08
CA PHE A 46 4.46 0.06 1.11
C PHE A 46 5.38 -0.11 2.32
N ALA A 47 4.79 -0.13 3.51
CA ALA A 47 5.45 -0.64 4.70
C ALA A 47 5.32 -2.16 4.76
N TRP A 48 6.36 -2.88 4.41
CA TRP A 48 6.35 -4.34 4.47
C TRP A 48 6.75 -4.80 5.88
N ILE A 49 5.84 -5.47 6.57
CA ILE A 49 6.08 -6.07 7.90
C ILE A 49 6.36 -7.58 7.82
N LYS A 50 7.07 -8.10 8.84
CA LYS A 50 7.36 -9.53 9.02
C LYS A 50 6.19 -10.27 9.68
N LYS A 51 4.97 -10.09 9.18
CA LYS A 51 3.77 -10.76 9.70
C LYS A 51 3.08 -11.58 8.61
N ILE A 52 2.75 -12.82 8.95
CA ILE A 52 2.04 -13.76 8.06
C ILE A 52 0.56 -13.34 7.99
N ASN A 53 -0.04 -13.45 6.80
CA ASN A 53 -1.47 -13.22 6.54
C ASN A 53 -2.01 -11.82 6.92
N THR A 54 -1.18 -10.78 6.86
CA THR A 54 -1.71 -9.41 6.93
C THR A 54 -2.30 -9.03 5.58
N ALA A 55 -3.52 -8.47 5.59
CA ALA A 55 -4.16 -7.93 4.39
C ALA A 55 -3.29 -6.82 3.77
N LEU A 56 -3.38 -6.65 2.45
CA LEU A 56 -2.83 -5.47 1.80
C LEU A 56 -3.62 -4.25 2.30
N ILE A 57 -2.92 -3.28 2.89
CA ILE A 57 -3.54 -2.04 3.36
C ILE A 57 -3.21 -0.94 2.37
N LEU A 58 -4.26 -0.33 1.82
CA LEU A 58 -4.18 0.85 0.99
C LEU A 58 -4.49 2.05 1.88
N GLY A 59 -3.46 2.85 2.17
CA GLY A 59 -3.51 3.89 3.18
C GLY A 59 -3.46 5.30 2.62
N GLN A 60 -3.70 6.26 3.52
CA GLN A 60 -3.73 7.69 3.20
C GLN A 60 -2.39 8.23 2.70
N THR A 61 -1.27 7.76 3.23
CA THR A 61 0.07 8.36 3.00
C THR A 61 0.74 7.94 1.71
N ASN A 62 0.05 7.22 0.82
CA ASN A 62 0.57 6.84 -0.49
C ASN A 62 -0.57 6.57 -1.49
N PHE A 63 -1.42 5.57 -1.23
CA PHE A 63 -2.47 5.19 -2.20
C PHE A 63 -3.50 6.31 -2.40
N PHE A 64 -4.00 6.94 -1.33
CA PHE A 64 -4.95 8.06 -1.48
C PHE A 64 -4.30 9.39 -1.86
N ILE A 65 -2.96 9.46 -1.92
CA ILE A 65 -2.26 10.60 -2.53
C ILE A 65 -2.26 10.46 -4.05
N GLU A 66 -2.13 9.22 -4.55
CA GLU A 66 -2.07 8.96 -5.99
C GLU A 66 -3.43 8.77 -6.66
N PHE A 67 -4.46 8.42 -5.87
CA PHE A 67 -5.80 8.13 -6.38
C PHE A 67 -6.90 8.80 -5.56
N ASP A 68 -7.92 9.26 -6.27
CA ASP A 68 -9.21 9.60 -5.69
C ASP A 68 -9.98 8.29 -5.45
N VAL A 69 -10.40 8.06 -4.20
CA VAL A 69 -11.08 6.81 -3.79
C VAL A 69 -12.47 7.12 -3.22
N TYR A 70 -13.50 6.59 -3.87
CA TYR A 70 -14.90 6.80 -3.48
C TYR A 70 -15.48 5.51 -2.91
N PHE A 71 -16.02 5.56 -1.68
CA PHE A 71 -16.61 4.40 -1.02
C PHE A 71 -18.14 4.41 -1.10
N TYR A 72 -18.73 3.37 -1.69
CA TYR A 72 -20.18 3.18 -1.77
C TYR A 72 -20.61 2.08 -0.79
N ARG A 73 -20.69 2.43 0.50
CA ARG A 73 -20.85 1.47 1.60
C ARG A 73 -22.05 0.53 1.45
N SER A 74 -23.22 1.04 1.04
CA SER A 74 -24.44 0.25 0.85
C SER A 74 -24.32 -0.80 -0.26
N LYS A 75 -23.45 -0.55 -1.25
CA LYS A 75 -23.18 -1.44 -2.38
C LYS A 75 -21.97 -2.35 -2.14
N MET A 76 -21.22 -2.12 -1.05
CA MET A 76 -19.96 -2.80 -0.74
C MET A 76 -18.91 -2.70 -1.86
N GLU A 77 -18.91 -1.60 -2.58
CA GLU A 77 -17.94 -1.31 -3.64
C GLU A 77 -17.20 0.00 -3.37
N PHE A 78 -16.08 0.18 -4.06
CA PHE A 78 -15.37 1.44 -4.10
C PHE A 78 -14.85 1.67 -5.51
N GLU A 79 -14.68 2.93 -5.86
CA GLU A 79 -14.12 3.38 -7.13
C GLU A 79 -12.75 4.00 -6.89
N VAL A 80 -11.83 3.80 -7.83
CA VAL A 80 -10.48 4.35 -7.81
C VAL A 80 -10.27 5.09 -9.12
N ASN A 81 -10.00 6.39 -9.02
CA ASN A 81 -9.69 7.24 -10.16
C ASN A 81 -8.29 7.83 -10.01
N PRO A 82 -7.57 8.13 -11.10
CA PRO A 82 -6.35 8.93 -11.02
C PRO A 82 -6.65 10.24 -10.28
N LYS A 83 -5.75 10.70 -9.41
CA LYS A 83 -5.91 12.01 -8.77
C LYS A 83 -6.15 13.09 -9.83
N SER A 84 -7.17 13.92 -9.64
CA SER A 84 -7.36 15.08 -10.52
C SER A 84 -6.18 16.05 -10.37
N LEU A 85 -5.56 16.41 -11.49
CA LEU A 85 -4.65 17.55 -11.56
C LEU A 85 -5.51 18.81 -11.52
N ILE A 86 -5.74 19.36 -10.34
CA ILE A 86 -6.28 20.72 -10.19
C ILE A 86 -5.14 21.72 -10.41
#